data_AF-A0A8H6IHL2-F1
#
_entry.id   AF-A0A8H6IHL2-F1
#
_cell.length_a   1.000
_cell.length_b   1.000
_cell.length_c   1.000
_cell.angle_alpha   90.00
_cell.angle_beta   90.00
_cell.angle_gamma   90.00
#
_symmetry.space_group_name_H-M   'P 1'
#
loop_
_entity.id
_entity.type
_entity.pdbx_description
1 polymer ?
#
loop_
_entity_poly.entity_id
_entity_poly.type
_entity_poly.pdbx_seq_one_letter_code
_entity_poly.pdbx_strand_id
1 'polypeptide(L)'
;MTQWDPTDVGTAVARAMMVNLAFSCVFIGIQFVVCLYSAIVYYETPGIARNRWTMLYVVASIALFALCTLGSSVDVDASFDLLFASTSPTDFTQRISEGGGGWKNVFTSVMVALICIVGDGLMLFRCYIVFFERRWVTLLPGLTYLATVGRSLTTYRDSAFAIVTLLPKSWPSMGGADGALTLPSLMVIFSVFTNIFVTLLIAGRLLRARQQLADMGGDERSTRNYTSMAVMLIESAAPLSAVGLVYAILLGTTRSTDNDVLQKDIARIISAAFYFYLATLSPQLIVFRVITGRSFARRLNEQTTYSGRTVSIDIKFAHVQTITQANVGESCVSQEASMASGKSSNKMKA
;
A
#
# COMPACT_ATOMS: atom_id res chain seq x y z
N MET A 1 -10.47 37.32 25.29
CA MET A 1 -10.57 35.85 25.42
C MET A 1 -11.96 35.45 24.99
N THR A 2 -12.14 35.03 23.75
CA THR A 2 -13.40 34.42 23.30
C THR A 2 -13.43 33.01 23.87
N GLN A 3 -14.13 32.85 24.99
CA GLN A 3 -14.37 31.55 25.61
C GLN A 3 -15.25 30.76 24.65
N TRP A 4 -14.67 29.76 23.98
CA TRP A 4 -15.40 28.89 23.06
C TRP A 4 -16.52 28.18 23.83
N ASP A 5 -17.72 28.16 23.24
CA ASP A 5 -18.83 27.41 23.80
C ASP A 5 -18.44 25.91 23.78
N PRO A 6 -18.40 25.23 24.94
CA PRO A 6 -18.03 23.82 24.99
C PRO A 6 -18.98 22.92 24.18
N THR A 7 -20.19 23.41 23.86
CA THR A 7 -21.12 22.70 22.97
C THR A 7 -20.67 22.72 21.50
N ASP A 8 -20.12 23.84 21.02
CA ASP A 8 -19.56 23.96 19.67
C ASP A 8 -18.34 23.05 19.49
N VAL A 9 -17.50 22.94 20.52
CA VAL A 9 -16.33 22.05 20.52
C VAL A 9 -16.78 20.60 20.38
N GLY A 10 -17.73 20.14 21.20
CA GLY A 10 -18.21 18.76 21.18
C GLY A 10 -18.86 18.39 19.85
N THR A 11 -19.69 19.27 19.29
CA THR A 11 -20.31 19.03 17.98
C THR A 11 -19.29 18.99 16.85
N ALA A 12 -18.27 19.85 16.87
CA ALA A 12 -17.22 19.85 15.86
C ALA A 12 -16.36 18.58 15.91
N VAL A 13 -15.98 18.12 17.11
CA VAL A 13 -15.23 16.86 17.29
C VAL A 13 -16.06 15.66 16.82
N ALA A 14 -17.34 15.61 17.18
CA ALA A 14 -18.24 14.53 16.72
C ALA A 14 -18.35 14.51 15.18
N ARG A 15 -18.50 15.67 14.53
CA ARG A 15 -18.51 15.78 13.06
C ARG A 15 -17.20 15.30 12.44
N ALA A 16 -16.05 15.71 12.99
CA ALA A 16 -14.75 15.27 12.51
C ALA A 16 -14.57 13.75 12.63
N MET A 17 -15.06 13.15 13.73
CA MET A 17 -15.04 11.71 13.94
C MET A 17 -15.89 10.98 12.89
N MET A 18 -17.10 11.46 12.59
CA MET A 18 -17.97 10.86 11.55
C MET A 18 -17.35 10.93 10.16
N VAL A 19 -16.73 12.07 9.82
CA VAL A 19 -15.99 12.23 8.57
C VAL A 19 -14.82 11.24 8.50
N ASN A 20 -14.09 11.03 9.59
CA ASN A 20 -13.01 10.04 9.66
C ASN A 20 -13.53 8.62 9.44
N LEU A 21 -14.66 8.24 10.04
CA LEU A 21 -15.29 6.93 9.80
C LEU A 21 -15.64 6.72 8.33
N ALA A 22 -16.23 7.74 7.68
CA ALA A 22 -16.55 7.67 6.26
C ALA A 22 -15.29 7.47 5.39
N PHE A 23 -14.20 8.21 5.70
CA PHE A 23 -12.92 8.01 5.03
C PHE A 23 -12.37 6.60 5.26
N SER A 24 -12.45 6.07 6.49
CA SER A 24 -12.01 4.72 6.82
C SER A 24 -12.63 3.67 5.89
N CYS A 25 -13.96 3.75 5.70
CA CYS A 25 -14.67 2.84 4.79
C CYS A 25 -14.16 2.92 3.35
N VAL A 26 -13.92 4.14 2.84
CA VAL A 26 -13.37 4.35 1.49
C VAL A 26 -11.97 3.75 1.37
N PHE A 27 -11.11 4.00 2.35
CA PHE A 27 -9.74 3.50 2.35
C PHE A 27 -9.67 1.97 2.44
N ILE A 28 -10.50 1.35 3.29
CA ILE A 28 -10.62 -0.12 3.37
C ILE A 28 -11.07 -0.69 2.02
N GLY A 29 -12.03 -0.05 1.35
CA GLY A 29 -12.48 -0.44 0.01
C GLY A 29 -11.34 -0.42 -1.02
N ILE A 30 -10.51 0.61 -1.01
CA ILE A 30 -9.31 0.70 -1.88
C ILE A 30 -8.33 -0.43 -1.55
N GLN A 31 -8.05 -0.65 -0.27
CA GLN A 31 -7.14 -1.72 0.18
C GLN A 31 -7.63 -3.10 -0.23
N PHE A 32 -8.94 -3.35 -0.15
CA PHE A 32 -9.55 -4.59 -0.58
C PHE A 32 -9.31 -4.86 -2.07
N VAL A 33 -9.54 -3.85 -2.93
CA VAL A 33 -9.30 -3.97 -4.37
C VAL A 33 -7.82 -4.24 -4.68
N VAL A 34 -6.90 -3.52 -4.02
CA VAL A 34 -5.46 -3.71 -4.20
C VAL A 34 -5.03 -5.11 -3.74
N CYS A 35 -5.57 -5.59 -2.62
CA CYS A 35 -5.30 -6.92 -2.09
C CYS A 35 -5.78 -8.02 -3.05
N LEU A 36 -7.03 -7.92 -3.53
CA LEU A 36 -7.59 -8.85 -4.50
C LEU A 36 -6.78 -8.86 -5.79
N TYR A 37 -6.47 -7.70 -6.35
CA TYR A 37 -5.69 -7.61 -7.58
C TYR A 37 -4.31 -8.25 -7.41
N SER A 38 -3.64 -7.96 -6.29
CA SER A 38 -2.32 -8.54 -5.99
C SER A 38 -2.37 -10.06 -5.88
N ALA A 39 -3.45 -10.61 -5.30
CA ALA A 39 -3.68 -12.05 -5.26
C ALA A 39 -3.93 -12.64 -6.64
N ILE A 40 -4.79 -12.02 -7.46
CA ILE A 40 -5.10 -12.47 -8.83
C ILE A 40 -3.81 -12.56 -9.66
N VAL A 41 -3.02 -11.48 -9.71
CA VAL A 41 -1.79 -11.47 -10.51
C VAL A 41 -0.78 -12.52 -10.02
N TYR A 42 -0.75 -12.77 -8.72
CA TYR A 42 0.10 -13.82 -8.16
C TYR A 42 -0.31 -15.22 -8.60
N TYR A 43 -1.63 -15.49 -8.72
CA TYR A 43 -2.13 -16.77 -9.25
C TYR A 43 -2.00 -16.88 -10.77
N GLU A 44 -2.10 -15.79 -11.52
CA GLU A 44 -1.85 -15.76 -12.98
C GLU A 44 -0.36 -15.85 -13.35
N THR A 45 0.54 -15.70 -12.38
CA THR A 45 1.98 -15.82 -12.62
C THR A 45 2.37 -17.30 -12.62
N PRO A 46 2.90 -17.83 -13.75
CA PRO A 46 3.30 -19.23 -13.84
C PRO A 46 4.36 -19.58 -12.78
N GLY A 47 4.32 -20.81 -12.27
CA GLY A 47 5.14 -21.24 -11.12
C GLY A 47 6.65 -21.00 -11.29
N ILE A 48 7.17 -21.03 -12.51
CA ILE A 48 8.58 -20.79 -12.84
C ILE A 48 8.97 -19.31 -12.62
N ALA A 49 8.04 -18.37 -12.78
CA ALA A 49 8.23 -16.94 -12.54
C ALA A 49 7.77 -16.49 -11.14
N ARG A 50 7.29 -17.43 -10.31
CA ARG A 50 6.73 -17.16 -8.98
C ARG A 50 7.85 -17.00 -7.95
N ASN A 51 8.31 -15.77 -7.81
CA ASN A 51 9.37 -15.44 -6.86
C ASN A 51 8.85 -15.40 -5.40
N ARG A 52 9.68 -15.85 -4.45
CA ARG A 52 9.40 -15.77 -3.00
C ARG A 52 9.02 -14.36 -2.55
N TRP A 53 9.62 -13.34 -3.18
CA TRP A 53 9.33 -11.94 -2.89
C TRP A 53 7.90 -11.53 -3.25
N THR A 54 7.35 -12.02 -4.37
CA THR A 54 5.96 -11.74 -4.76
C THR A 54 4.99 -12.33 -3.74
N MET A 55 5.28 -13.53 -3.21
CA MET A 55 4.49 -14.14 -2.14
C MET A 55 4.50 -13.28 -0.87
N LEU A 56 5.69 -12.83 -0.44
CA LEU A 56 5.83 -11.97 0.74
C LEU A 56 5.02 -10.67 0.59
N TYR A 57 5.02 -10.05 -0.59
CA TYR A 57 4.21 -8.85 -0.84
C TYR A 57 2.70 -9.11 -0.76
N VAL A 58 2.22 -10.23 -1.33
CA VAL A 58 0.80 -10.59 -1.27
C VAL A 58 0.37 -10.87 0.17
N VAL A 59 1.15 -11.66 0.91
CA VAL A 59 0.88 -11.96 2.33
C VAL A 59 0.86 -10.68 3.16
N ALA A 60 1.84 -9.78 2.94
CA ALA A 60 1.87 -8.53 3.68
C ALA A 60 0.71 -7.59 3.30
N SER A 61 0.27 -7.57 2.05
CA SER A 61 -0.93 -6.82 1.64
C SER A 61 -2.20 -7.34 2.32
N ILE A 62 -2.37 -8.66 2.38
CA ILE A 62 -3.49 -9.31 3.10
C ILE A 62 -3.42 -9.00 4.59
N ALA A 63 -2.23 -9.08 5.19
CA ALA A 63 -2.02 -8.78 6.60
C ALA A 63 -2.37 -7.31 6.92
N LEU A 64 -1.88 -6.36 6.11
CA LEU A 64 -2.21 -4.93 6.27
C LEU A 64 -3.71 -4.67 6.13
N PHE A 65 -4.37 -5.28 5.13
CA PHE A 65 -5.81 -5.18 4.96
C PHE A 65 -6.58 -5.73 6.17
N ALA A 66 -6.20 -6.90 6.68
CA ALA A 66 -6.82 -7.52 7.83
C ALA A 66 -6.65 -6.66 9.10
N LEU A 67 -5.43 -6.19 9.37
CA LEU A 67 -5.14 -5.32 10.51
C LEU A 67 -5.91 -4.00 10.43
N CYS A 68 -5.96 -3.37 9.25
CA CYS A 68 -6.71 -2.12 9.04
C CYS A 68 -8.21 -2.34 9.24
N THR A 69 -8.77 -3.43 8.68
CA THR A 69 -10.19 -3.75 8.80
C THR A 69 -10.60 -4.02 10.25
N LEU A 70 -9.78 -4.79 10.99
CA LEU A 70 -10.02 -5.09 12.40
C LEU A 70 -9.92 -3.83 13.28
N GLY A 71 -8.88 -3.01 13.08
CA GLY A 71 -8.72 -1.74 13.79
C GLY A 71 -9.90 -0.80 13.55
N SER A 72 -10.26 -0.59 12.28
CA SER A 72 -11.38 0.28 11.92
C SER A 72 -12.73 -0.24 12.41
N SER A 73 -12.93 -1.56 12.46
CA SER A 73 -14.18 -2.15 12.97
C SER A 73 -14.36 -1.86 14.46
N VAL A 74 -13.29 -1.95 15.25
CA VAL A 74 -13.31 -1.59 16.68
C VAL A 74 -13.48 -0.09 16.87
N ASP A 75 -12.88 0.74 16.01
CA ASP A 75 -13.09 2.20 16.04
C ASP A 75 -14.52 2.61 15.72
N VAL A 76 -15.16 1.94 14.76
CA VAL A 76 -16.58 2.16 14.44
C VAL A 76 -17.45 1.80 15.64
N ASP A 77 -17.20 0.64 16.25
CA ASP A 77 -17.92 0.17 17.43
C ASP A 77 -17.71 1.10 18.65
N ALA A 78 -16.48 1.53 18.91
CA ALA A 78 -16.17 2.51 19.95
C ALA A 78 -16.84 3.86 19.71
N SER A 79 -16.89 4.30 18.44
CA SER A 79 -17.52 5.55 18.03
C SER A 79 -19.03 5.52 18.20
N PHE A 80 -19.68 4.39 17.88
CA PHE A 80 -21.12 4.21 18.09
C PHE A 80 -21.48 4.16 19.57
N ASP A 81 -20.76 3.37 20.37
CA ASP A 81 -20.96 3.31 21.81
C ASP A 81 -20.85 4.70 22.44
N LEU A 82 -19.82 5.46 22.06
CA LEU A 82 -19.62 6.82 22.53
C LEU A 82 -20.77 7.74 22.11
N LEU A 83 -21.22 7.67 20.86
CA LEU A 83 -22.28 8.54 20.34
C LEU A 83 -23.63 8.26 21.02
N PHE A 84 -23.98 6.99 21.22
CA PHE A 84 -25.25 6.60 21.84
C PHE A 84 -25.24 6.72 23.36
N ALA A 85 -24.08 6.64 24.01
CA ALA A 85 -23.96 6.85 25.45
C ALA A 85 -23.92 8.34 25.85
N SER A 86 -23.60 9.23 24.91
CA SER A 86 -23.47 10.67 25.18
C SER A 86 -24.83 11.36 25.15
N THR A 87 -25.18 12.08 26.23
CA THR A 87 -26.48 12.78 26.32
C THR A 87 -26.39 14.25 25.85
N SER A 88 -25.20 14.84 25.88
CA SER A 88 -24.93 16.20 25.42
C SER A 88 -23.56 16.32 24.72
N PRO A 89 -23.30 17.37 23.93
CA PRO A 89 -21.98 17.58 23.31
C PRO A 89 -20.84 17.74 24.32
N THR A 90 -21.11 18.26 25.52
CA THR A 90 -20.13 18.39 26.59
C THR A 90 -19.87 17.04 27.29
N ASP A 91 -20.90 16.22 27.46
CA ASP A 91 -20.77 14.84 27.93
C ASP A 91 -19.97 13.99 26.93
N PHE A 92 -20.13 14.24 25.63
CA PHE A 92 -19.36 13.58 24.57
C PHE A 92 -17.85 13.83 24.69
N THR A 93 -17.42 15.09 24.86
CA THR A 93 -15.99 15.42 25.01
C THR A 93 -15.43 14.90 26.33
N GLN A 94 -16.22 14.95 27.40
CA GLN A 94 -15.85 14.38 28.69
C GLN A 94 -15.63 12.86 28.57
N ARG A 95 -16.55 12.13 27.95
CA ARG A 95 -16.44 10.67 27.75
C ARG A 95 -15.28 10.27 26.85
N ILE A 96 -14.93 11.07 25.83
CA ILE A 96 -13.69 10.85 25.06
C ILE A 96 -12.46 10.94 25.98
N SER A 97 -12.43 11.94 26.85
CA SER A 97 -11.30 12.16 27.76
C SER A 97 -11.17 11.05 28.80
N GLU A 98 -12.29 10.53 29.32
CA GLU A 98 -12.34 9.47 30.32
C GLU A 98 -12.16 8.06 29.70
N GLY A 99 -12.64 7.87 28.47
CA GLY A 99 -12.61 6.60 27.76
C GLY A 99 -11.22 6.17 27.26
N GLY A 100 -10.20 7.01 27.39
CA GLY A 100 -8.84 6.76 26.89
C GLY A 100 -8.18 5.45 27.35
N GLY A 101 -8.61 4.90 28.49
CA GLY A 101 -8.12 3.63 29.05
C GLY A 101 -8.89 2.37 28.63
N GLY A 102 -9.93 2.48 27.79
CA GLY A 102 -10.74 1.33 27.38
C GLY A 102 -9.95 0.30 26.55
N TRP A 103 -10.32 -0.98 26.67
CA TRP A 103 -9.69 -2.07 25.90
C TRP A 103 -9.76 -1.84 24.38
N LYS A 104 -10.85 -1.19 23.89
CA LYS A 104 -11.03 -0.83 22.47
C LYS A 104 -9.92 0.11 21.99
N ASN A 105 -9.62 1.16 22.75
CA ASN A 105 -8.57 2.12 22.42
C ASN A 105 -7.17 1.48 22.42
N VAL A 106 -6.92 0.57 23.35
CA VAL A 106 -5.66 -0.18 23.37
C VAL A 106 -5.58 -1.13 22.19
N PHE A 107 -6.66 -1.83 21.85
CA PHE A 107 -6.72 -2.71 20.70
C PHE A 107 -6.47 -1.95 19.39
N THR A 108 -7.17 -0.83 19.15
CA THR A 108 -6.92 0.02 17.97
C THR A 108 -5.48 0.51 17.94
N SER A 109 -4.93 0.96 19.07
CA SER A 109 -3.53 1.38 19.16
C SER A 109 -2.57 0.25 18.77
N VAL A 110 -2.88 -0.99 19.17
CA VAL A 110 -2.13 -2.20 18.77
C VAL A 110 -2.20 -2.41 17.27
N MET A 111 -3.39 -2.39 16.69
CA MET A 111 -3.57 -2.54 15.24
C MET A 111 -2.80 -1.46 14.46
N VAL A 112 -2.93 -0.19 14.84
CA VAL A 112 -2.25 0.94 14.18
C VAL A 112 -0.73 0.79 14.22
N ALA A 113 -0.14 0.47 15.38
CA ALA A 113 1.30 0.32 15.41
C ALA A 113 1.79 -0.95 14.70
N LEU A 114 1.03 -2.06 14.68
CA LEU A 114 1.34 -3.20 13.81
C LEU A 114 1.31 -2.81 12.33
N ILE A 115 0.32 -2.02 11.91
CA ILE A 115 0.22 -1.48 10.55
C ILE A 115 1.46 -0.65 10.21
N CYS A 116 1.87 0.27 11.09
CA CYS A 116 3.08 1.06 10.88
C CYS A 116 4.35 0.19 10.81
N ILE A 117 4.50 -0.77 11.73
CA ILE A 117 5.68 -1.66 11.77
C ILE A 117 5.78 -2.51 10.50
N VAL A 118 4.66 -3.07 10.04
CA VAL A 118 4.60 -3.88 8.81
C VAL A 118 4.78 -3.00 7.58
N GLY A 119 4.10 -1.85 7.51
CA GLY A 119 4.16 -0.90 6.40
C GLY A 119 5.56 -0.32 6.19
N ASP A 120 6.15 0.26 7.24
CA ASP A 120 7.51 0.80 7.20
C ASP A 120 8.54 -0.32 7.00
N GLY A 121 8.29 -1.52 7.56
CA GLY A 121 9.11 -2.71 7.36
C GLY A 121 9.17 -3.14 5.88
N LEU A 122 8.05 -3.10 5.16
CA LEU A 122 8.01 -3.38 3.71
C LEU A 122 8.81 -2.36 2.90
N MET A 123 8.78 -1.08 3.30
CA MET A 123 9.55 -0.02 2.65
C MET A 123 11.05 -0.20 2.89
N LEU A 124 11.45 -0.50 4.12
CA LEU A 124 12.85 -0.80 4.48
C LEU A 124 13.35 -2.06 3.75
N PHE A 125 12.52 -3.11 3.69
CA PHE A 125 12.83 -4.35 3.02
C PHE A 125 13.12 -4.15 1.52
N ARG A 126 12.37 -3.27 0.85
CA ARG A 126 12.67 -2.88 -0.54
C ARG A 126 14.01 -2.16 -0.67
N CYS A 127 14.29 -1.22 0.23
CA CYS A 127 15.57 -0.53 0.25
C CYS A 127 16.73 -1.52 0.38
N TYR A 128 16.57 -2.51 1.26
CA TYR A 128 17.55 -3.57 1.47
C TYR A 128 17.80 -4.42 0.21
N ILE A 129 16.75 -4.86 -0.50
CA ILE A 129 16.92 -5.62 -1.75
C ILE A 129 17.63 -4.78 -2.81
N VAL A 130 17.24 -3.51 -2.96
CA VAL A 130 17.78 -2.62 -3.98
C VAL A 130 19.27 -2.32 -3.75
N PHE A 131 19.72 -2.29 -2.49
CA PHE A 131 21.09 -2.00 -2.08
C PHE A 131 21.86 -3.24 -1.59
N PHE A 132 21.60 -4.43 -2.15
CA PHE A 132 22.23 -5.68 -1.71
C PHE A 132 23.77 -5.62 -1.56
N GLU A 133 24.46 -4.91 -2.47
CA GLU A 133 25.92 -4.73 -2.48
C GLU A 133 26.44 -3.66 -1.52
N ARG A 134 25.60 -2.69 -1.11
CA ARG A 134 26.00 -1.56 -0.26
C ARG A 134 25.06 -1.40 0.94
N ARG A 135 24.99 -2.45 1.75
CA ARG A 135 24.08 -2.56 2.91
C ARG A 135 24.26 -1.44 3.95
N TRP A 136 25.46 -0.85 4.04
CA TRP A 136 25.73 0.29 4.92
C TRP A 136 24.80 1.49 4.67
N VAL A 137 24.36 1.68 3.42
CA VAL A 137 23.43 2.78 3.06
C VAL A 137 22.04 2.58 3.68
N THR A 138 21.66 1.33 3.97
CA THR A 138 20.36 0.97 4.57
C THR A 138 20.35 1.15 6.09
N LEU A 139 21.51 1.41 6.72
CA LEU A 139 21.59 1.60 8.18
C LEU A 139 20.78 2.80 8.66
N LEU A 140 20.80 3.90 7.90
CA LEU A 140 20.13 5.13 8.31
C LEU A 140 18.60 4.96 8.35
N PRO A 141 17.92 4.47 7.29
CA PRO A 141 16.52 4.07 7.37
C PRO A 141 16.24 2.97 8.41
N GLY A 142 17.20 2.05 8.61
CA GLY A 142 17.08 1.00 9.61
C GLY A 142 17.05 1.54 11.03
N LEU A 143 17.85 2.56 11.34
CA LEU A 143 17.90 3.18 12.66
C LEU A 143 16.60 3.96 12.96
N THR A 144 16.09 4.72 11.99
CA THR A 144 14.82 5.44 12.15
C THR A 144 13.64 4.45 12.29
N TYR A 145 13.66 3.33 11.56
CA TYR A 145 12.68 2.26 11.73
C TYR A 145 12.74 1.63 13.13
N LEU A 146 13.93 1.30 13.64
CA LEU A 146 14.10 0.78 14.99
C LEU A 146 13.61 1.78 16.05
N ALA A 147 13.80 3.09 15.83
CA ALA A 147 13.26 4.12 16.70
C ALA A 147 11.71 4.12 16.69
N THR A 148 11.08 3.96 15.51
CA THR A 148 9.62 3.79 15.40
C THR A 148 9.13 2.56 16.16
N VAL A 149 9.75 1.40 15.95
CA VAL A 149 9.40 0.14 16.64
C VAL A 149 9.55 0.29 18.16
N GLY A 150 10.69 0.83 18.61
CA GLY A 150 10.96 1.05 20.03
C GLY A 150 9.91 1.98 20.66
N ARG A 151 9.52 3.04 19.95
CA ARG A 151 8.47 3.94 20.43
C ARG A 151 7.10 3.26 20.46
N SER A 152 6.73 2.48 19.45
CA SER A 152 5.47 1.71 19.46
C SER A 152 5.38 0.78 20.67
N LEU A 153 6.47 0.09 21.02
CA LEU A 153 6.52 -0.79 22.20
C LEU A 153 6.32 -0.03 23.52
N THR A 154 6.95 1.14 23.67
CA THR A 154 6.75 1.96 24.87
C THR A 154 5.30 2.45 24.99
N THR A 155 4.66 2.83 23.88
CA THR A 155 3.23 3.21 23.88
C THR A 155 2.34 2.08 24.37
N TYR A 156 2.61 0.83 23.96
CA TYR A 156 1.87 -0.34 24.45
C TYR A 156 2.08 -0.62 25.93
N ARG A 157 3.32 -0.53 26.40
CA ARG A 157 3.61 -0.67 27.82
C ARG A 157 2.82 0.35 28.63
N ASP A 158 2.83 1.59 28.18
CA ASP A 158 2.18 2.67 28.90
C ASP A 158 0.63 2.59 28.78
N SER A 159 0.07 2.02 27.72
CA SER A 159 -1.38 1.81 27.57
C SER A 159 -1.88 0.58 28.34
N ALA A 160 -1.11 -0.51 28.35
CA ALA A 160 -1.39 -1.68 29.17
C ALA A 160 -1.34 -1.36 30.67
N PHE A 161 -0.36 -0.54 31.09
CA PHE A 161 -0.27 -0.06 32.46
C PHE A 161 -1.49 0.79 32.87
N ALA A 162 -2.02 1.61 31.95
CA ALA A 162 -3.21 2.41 32.22
C ALA A 162 -4.47 1.54 32.44
N ILE A 163 -4.62 0.44 31.71
CA ILE A 163 -5.71 -0.52 31.93
C ILE A 163 -5.62 -1.12 33.34
N VAL A 164 -4.43 -1.61 33.72
CA VAL A 164 -4.23 -2.32 34.99
C VAL A 164 -4.43 -1.41 36.20
N THR A 165 -4.01 -0.15 36.07
CA THR A 165 -4.08 0.81 37.19
C THR A 165 -5.44 1.49 37.30
N LEU A 166 -6.35 1.29 36.32
CA LEU A 166 -7.63 2.02 36.18
C LEU A 166 -7.45 3.55 36.23
N LEU A 167 -6.22 4.04 36.06
CA LEU A 167 -5.95 5.46 36.04
C LEU A 167 -6.47 5.98 34.71
N PRO A 168 -7.34 7.01 34.70
CA PRO A 168 -7.73 7.65 33.48
C PRO A 168 -6.47 8.25 32.87
N LYS A 169 -5.89 7.56 31.89
CA LYS A 169 -5.11 8.24 30.88
C LYS A 169 -6.12 9.06 30.10
N SER A 170 -6.22 10.33 30.48
CA SER A 170 -6.66 11.34 29.52
C SER A 170 -5.90 11.05 28.24
N TRP A 171 -6.62 10.90 27.12
CA TRP A 171 -6.04 11.09 25.79
C TRP A 171 -4.97 12.19 25.87
N PRO A 172 -3.77 12.05 25.26
CA PRO A 172 -2.69 13.02 25.40
C PRO A 172 -3.30 14.41 25.24
N SER A 173 -3.36 15.12 26.37
CA SER A 173 -4.44 16.04 26.69
C SER A 173 -4.59 17.07 25.59
N MET A 174 -5.83 17.49 25.30
CA MET A 174 -6.16 18.79 24.66
C MET A 174 -5.64 20.01 25.49
N GLY A 175 -4.69 19.77 26.39
CA GLY A 175 -4.49 20.47 27.66
C GLY A 175 -3.06 20.34 28.22
N GLY A 176 -2.18 19.58 27.57
CA GLY A 176 -0.87 19.21 28.11
C GLY A 176 0.10 20.38 27.99
N ALA A 177 0.11 21.25 29.00
CA ALA A 177 1.09 22.30 29.18
C ALA A 177 2.49 21.67 29.30
N ASP A 178 3.17 21.53 28.17
CA ASP A 178 4.61 21.67 28.00
C ASP A 178 4.89 21.57 26.50
N GLY A 179 5.41 22.65 25.91
CA GLY A 179 5.78 22.71 24.49
C GLY A 179 6.98 21.83 24.10
N ALA A 180 7.17 20.70 24.78
CA ALA A 180 8.11 19.66 24.43
C ALA A 180 7.51 18.77 23.35
N LEU A 181 8.35 18.23 22.46
CA LEU A 181 7.95 17.16 21.54
C LEU A 181 7.21 16.09 22.34
N THR A 182 5.89 16.02 22.19
CA THR A 182 5.09 15.02 22.88
C THR A 182 5.57 13.65 22.40
N LEU A 183 5.73 12.68 23.31
CA LEU A 183 6.23 11.35 22.95
C LEU A 183 5.51 10.70 21.74
N PRO A 184 4.20 10.92 21.47
CA PRO A 184 3.54 10.48 20.24
C PRO A 184 4.09 11.12 18.95
N SER A 185 4.51 12.40 18.98
CA SER A 185 5.08 13.11 17.83
C SER A 185 6.36 12.46 17.31
N LEU A 186 7.18 11.91 18.21
CA LEU A 186 8.43 11.24 17.84
C LEU A 186 8.21 10.02 16.94
N MET A 187 7.17 9.23 17.19
CA MET A 187 6.85 8.05 16.36
C MET A 187 6.57 8.47 14.91
N VAL A 188 5.72 9.49 14.74
CA VAL A 188 5.33 10.02 13.43
C VAL A 188 6.55 10.61 12.72
N ILE A 189 7.35 11.40 13.43
CA ILE A 189 8.56 12.03 12.89
C ILE A 189 9.54 10.97 12.38
N PHE A 190 9.84 9.95 13.18
CA PHE A 190 10.76 8.88 12.77
C PHE A 190 10.23 8.06 11.60
N SER A 191 8.93 7.77 11.56
CA SER A 191 8.31 7.08 10.42
C SER A 191 8.34 7.93 9.14
N VAL A 192 8.06 9.24 9.23
CA VAL A 192 8.17 10.17 8.09
C VAL A 192 9.60 10.23 7.58
N PHE A 193 10.58 10.39 8.46
CA PHE A 193 12.00 10.36 8.08
C PHE A 193 12.38 9.04 7.40
N THR A 194 11.93 7.90 7.96
CA THR A 194 12.16 6.58 7.36
C THR A 194 11.64 6.55 5.91
N ASN A 195 10.39 7.00 5.69
CA ASN A 195 9.79 7.02 4.37
C ASN A 195 10.51 7.96 3.38
N ILE A 196 10.92 9.14 3.84
CA ILE A 196 11.71 10.09 3.02
C ILE A 196 13.06 9.48 2.65
N PHE A 197 13.81 8.95 3.62
CA PHE A 197 15.13 8.37 3.36
C PHE A 197 15.06 7.16 2.42
N VAL A 198 14.13 6.23 2.66
CA VAL A 198 13.91 5.08 1.77
C VAL A 198 13.60 5.53 0.34
N THR A 199 12.70 6.49 0.18
CA THR A 199 12.28 6.98 -1.13
C THR A 199 13.43 7.65 -1.87
N LEU A 200 14.16 8.55 -1.22
CA LEU A 200 15.30 9.25 -1.82
C LEU A 200 16.42 8.29 -2.21
N LEU A 201 16.73 7.31 -1.37
CA LEU A 201 17.75 6.30 -1.66
C LEU A 201 17.38 5.44 -2.87
N ILE A 202 16.15 4.92 -2.90
CA ILE A 202 15.70 4.07 -4.02
C ILE A 202 15.61 4.90 -5.31
N ALA A 203 14.96 6.07 -5.28
CA ALA A 203 14.83 6.94 -6.45
C ALA A 203 16.20 7.39 -6.99
N GLY A 204 17.11 7.79 -6.10
CA GLY A 204 18.47 8.20 -6.47
C GLY A 204 19.26 7.08 -7.15
N ARG A 205 19.18 5.84 -6.65
CA ARG A 205 19.83 4.69 -7.31
C ARG A 205 19.22 4.39 -8.67
N LEU A 206 17.90 4.46 -8.78
CA LEU A 206 17.18 4.20 -10.04
C LEU A 206 17.57 5.22 -11.13
N LEU A 207 17.69 6.49 -10.74
CA LEU A 207 18.12 7.56 -11.64
C LEU A 207 19.59 7.41 -12.05
N ARG A 208 20.47 7.00 -11.13
CA ARG A 208 21.88 6.71 -11.47
C ARG A 208 22.02 5.51 -12.38
N ALA A 209 21.28 4.43 -12.13
CA ALA A 209 21.27 3.25 -12.99
C ALA A 209 20.77 3.61 -14.41
N ARG A 210 19.76 4.48 -14.51
CA ARG A 210 19.31 5.03 -15.79
C ARG A 210 20.41 5.82 -16.49
N GLN A 211 21.13 6.71 -15.79
CA GLN A 211 22.23 7.47 -16.39
C GLN A 211 23.30 6.54 -16.95
N GLN A 212 23.73 5.55 -16.17
CA GLN A 212 24.71 4.55 -16.62
C GLN A 212 24.24 3.76 -17.84
N LEU A 213 22.96 3.37 -17.87
CA LEU A 213 22.37 2.68 -19.03
C LEU A 213 22.30 3.58 -20.27
N ALA A 214 21.98 4.87 -20.09
CA ALA A 214 21.94 5.83 -21.19
C ALA A 214 23.35 6.07 -21.77
N ASP A 215 24.36 6.20 -20.90
CA ASP A 215 25.76 6.40 -21.30
C ASP A 215 26.34 5.17 -22.05
N MET A 216 25.84 3.97 -21.75
CA MET A 216 26.23 2.72 -22.42
C MET A 216 25.43 2.43 -23.70
N GLY A 217 24.58 3.35 -24.17
CA GLY A 217 23.74 3.16 -25.37
C GLY A 217 22.57 2.19 -25.16
N GLY A 218 22.08 2.05 -23.92
CA GLY A 218 20.98 1.17 -23.58
C GLY A 218 19.65 1.59 -24.21
N ASP A 219 18.82 0.60 -24.53
CA ASP A 219 17.50 0.76 -25.14
C ASP A 219 16.63 1.81 -24.40
N GLU A 220 16.02 2.73 -25.16
CA GLU A 220 15.13 3.79 -24.65
C GLU A 220 13.99 3.20 -23.79
N ARG A 221 13.56 1.98 -24.10
CA ARG A 221 12.51 1.30 -23.35
C ARG A 221 12.95 0.94 -21.94
N SER A 222 14.18 0.47 -21.78
CA SER A 222 14.75 0.11 -20.47
C SER A 222 14.92 1.35 -19.60
N THR A 223 15.47 2.43 -20.15
CA THR A 223 15.67 3.70 -19.43
C THR A 223 14.34 4.38 -19.05
N ARG A 224 13.31 4.29 -19.90
CA ARG A 224 11.95 4.76 -19.59
C ARG A 224 11.31 3.99 -18.44
N ASN A 225 11.52 2.68 -18.37
CA ASN A 225 10.98 1.85 -17.28
C ASN A 225 11.55 2.26 -15.91
N TYR A 226 12.86 2.50 -15.80
CA TYR A 226 13.47 2.99 -14.55
C TYR A 226 12.96 4.37 -14.15
N THR A 227 12.79 5.27 -15.11
CA THR A 227 12.24 6.61 -14.85
C THR A 227 10.80 6.52 -14.35
N SER A 228 9.97 5.69 -15.00
CA SER A 228 8.58 5.48 -14.58
C SER A 228 8.49 4.91 -13.16
N MET A 229 9.34 3.95 -12.80
CA MET A 229 9.41 3.39 -11.45
C MET A 229 9.88 4.44 -10.41
N ALA A 230 10.83 5.31 -10.74
CA ALA A 230 11.31 6.34 -9.83
C ALA A 230 10.24 7.40 -9.57
N VAL A 231 9.60 7.90 -10.64
CA VAL A 231 8.50 8.88 -10.56
C VAL A 231 7.37 8.32 -9.73
N MET A 232 7.02 7.06 -9.94
CA MET A 232 6.00 6.37 -9.17
C MET A 232 6.30 6.34 -7.66
N LEU A 233 7.54 6.02 -7.27
CA LEU A 233 7.92 5.98 -5.86
C LEU A 233 7.78 7.35 -5.21
N ILE A 234 8.20 8.40 -5.92
CA ILE A 234 8.10 9.78 -5.45
C ILE A 234 6.62 10.21 -5.34
N GLU A 235 5.83 9.93 -6.38
CA GLU A 235 4.40 10.29 -6.44
C GLU A 235 3.58 9.65 -5.31
N SER A 236 3.94 8.43 -4.88
CA SER A 236 3.24 7.70 -3.81
C SER A 236 3.79 7.99 -2.40
N ALA A 237 5.04 8.42 -2.27
CA ALA A 237 5.65 8.77 -0.98
C ALA A 237 5.51 10.24 -0.61
N ALA A 238 5.37 11.13 -1.60
CA ALA A 238 5.17 12.57 -1.39
C ALA A 238 3.93 12.90 -0.54
N PRO A 239 2.71 12.39 -0.85
CA PRO A 239 1.53 12.71 -0.05
C PRO A 239 1.64 12.19 1.38
N LEU A 240 2.19 10.98 1.57
CA LEU A 240 2.44 10.42 2.90
C LEU A 240 3.39 11.32 3.72
N SER A 241 4.52 11.71 3.13
CA SER A 241 5.53 12.52 3.82
C SER A 241 5.02 13.93 4.14
N ALA A 242 4.28 14.55 3.21
CA ALA A 242 3.71 15.88 3.40
C ALA A 242 2.66 15.88 4.51
N VAL A 243 1.70 14.95 4.48
CA VAL A 243 0.66 14.84 5.51
C VAL A 243 1.26 14.46 6.87
N GLY A 244 2.23 13.54 6.89
CA GLY A 244 2.92 13.16 8.12
C GLY A 244 3.70 14.31 8.76
N LEU A 245 4.33 15.18 7.95
CA LEU A 245 5.00 16.38 8.46
C LEU A 245 4.00 17.39 9.05
N VAL A 246 2.88 17.63 8.37
CA VAL A 246 1.79 18.48 8.89
C VAL A 246 1.27 17.93 10.22
N TYR A 247 1.02 16.62 10.28
CA TYR A 247 0.55 15.97 11.51
C TYR A 247 1.56 16.09 12.66
N ALA A 248 2.85 15.89 12.38
CA ALA A 248 3.92 16.06 13.36
C ALA A 248 4.01 17.50 13.89
N ILE A 249 3.88 18.50 13.02
CA ILE A 249 3.86 19.92 13.41
C ILE A 249 2.66 20.22 14.30
N LEU A 250 1.46 19.73 13.94
CA LEU A 250 0.25 19.92 14.74
C LEU A 250 0.36 19.27 16.13
N LEU A 251 1.06 18.13 16.25
CA LEU A 251 1.36 17.50 17.53
C LEU A 251 2.36 18.28 18.40
N GLY A 252 3.23 19.09 17.80
CA GLY A 252 4.24 19.90 18.52
C GLY A 252 3.80 21.33 18.83
N THR A 253 2.80 21.86 18.12
CA THR A 253 2.41 23.29 18.19
C THR A 253 1.07 23.53 18.90
N THR A 254 0.37 22.48 19.33
CA THR A 254 -0.88 22.59 20.09
C THR A 254 -0.57 22.95 21.54
N ARG A 255 -0.52 24.26 21.85
CA ARG A 255 -0.51 24.79 23.21
C ARG A 255 -1.93 25.17 23.63
N SER A 256 -2.32 24.78 24.83
CA SER A 256 -3.66 25.03 25.40
C SER A 256 -3.97 26.50 25.70
N THR A 257 -3.02 27.41 25.46
CA THR A 257 -3.14 28.85 25.70
C THR A 257 -3.48 29.64 24.42
N ASP A 258 -3.49 29.00 23.25
CA ASP A 258 -3.80 29.68 21.99
C ASP A 258 -5.31 29.80 21.77
N ASN A 259 -5.77 30.93 21.20
CA ASN A 259 -7.19 31.14 20.90
C ASN A 259 -7.74 30.18 19.82
N ASP A 260 -6.87 29.44 19.11
CA ASP A 260 -7.22 28.57 17.97
C ASP A 260 -7.25 27.06 18.30
N VAL A 261 -7.32 26.67 19.58
CA VAL A 261 -7.26 25.26 20.02
C VAL A 261 -8.25 24.37 19.26
N LEU A 262 -9.49 24.82 19.07
CA LEU A 262 -10.52 24.05 18.35
C LEU A 262 -10.13 23.74 16.90
N GLN A 263 -9.64 24.74 16.15
CA GLN A 263 -9.24 24.56 14.75
C GLN A 263 -8.01 23.65 14.65
N LYS A 264 -7.04 23.82 15.57
CA LYS A 264 -5.84 22.98 15.63
C LYS A 264 -6.18 21.53 15.98
N ASP A 265 -7.15 21.28 16.85
CA ASP A 265 -7.59 19.93 17.23
C ASP A 265 -8.32 19.21 16.09
N ILE A 266 -9.21 19.91 15.38
CA ILE A 266 -9.87 19.34 14.20
C ILE A 266 -8.83 19.01 13.12
N ALA A 267 -7.92 19.94 12.83
CA ALA A 267 -6.83 19.72 11.88
C ALA A 267 -5.94 18.54 12.30
N ARG A 268 -5.68 18.38 13.60
CA ARG A 268 -4.92 17.26 14.15
C ARG A 268 -5.63 15.92 13.94
N ILE A 269 -6.94 15.84 14.20
CA ILE A 269 -7.72 14.60 14.00
C ILE A 269 -7.72 14.19 12.52
N ILE A 270 -7.99 15.15 11.63
CA ILE A 270 -8.05 14.89 10.19
C ILE A 270 -6.67 14.51 9.65
N SER A 271 -5.62 15.26 10.01
CA SER A 271 -4.25 14.96 9.55
C SER A 271 -3.75 13.61 10.07
N ALA A 272 -4.07 13.24 11.32
CA ALA A 272 -3.76 11.92 11.86
C ALA A 272 -4.38 10.80 11.00
N ALA A 273 -5.68 10.92 10.73
CA ALA A 273 -6.43 9.96 9.94
C ALA A 273 -5.79 9.76 8.56
N PHE A 274 -5.61 10.85 7.81
CA PHE A 274 -4.99 10.80 6.49
C PHE A 274 -3.58 10.23 6.53
N TYR A 275 -2.76 10.58 7.54
CA TYR A 275 -1.43 10.04 7.69
C TYR A 275 -1.45 8.51 7.84
N PHE A 276 -2.25 7.95 8.75
CA PHE A 276 -2.30 6.50 8.96
C PHE A 276 -2.88 5.74 7.75
N TYR A 277 -3.88 6.30 7.06
CA TYR A 277 -4.41 5.71 5.83
C TYR A 277 -3.36 5.72 4.71
N LEU A 278 -2.65 6.83 4.51
CA LEU A 278 -1.57 6.93 3.52
C LEU A 278 -0.37 6.05 3.88
N ALA A 279 -0.06 5.89 5.17
CA ALA A 279 1.03 5.02 5.64
C ALA A 279 0.75 3.55 5.30
N THR A 280 -0.52 3.16 5.34
CA THR A 280 -0.95 1.81 4.95
C THR A 280 -1.03 1.64 3.43
N LEU A 281 -1.55 2.64 2.72
CA LEU A 281 -1.73 2.58 1.27
C LEU A 281 -0.44 2.73 0.47
N SER A 282 0.50 3.57 0.89
CA SER A 282 1.70 3.87 0.10
C SER A 282 2.50 2.60 -0.24
N PRO A 283 2.83 1.70 0.71
CA PRO A 283 3.49 0.44 0.39
C PRO A 283 2.69 -0.43 -0.58
N GLN A 284 1.36 -0.49 -0.41
CA GLN A 284 0.45 -1.29 -1.24
C GLN A 284 0.32 -0.76 -2.67
N LEU A 285 0.16 0.55 -2.86
CA LEU A 285 0.12 1.20 -4.18
C LEU A 285 1.44 1.01 -4.92
N ILE A 286 2.56 1.05 -4.19
CA ILE A 286 3.86 0.77 -4.78
C ILE A 286 3.95 -0.71 -5.19
N VAL A 287 3.43 -1.66 -4.39
CA VAL A 287 3.39 -3.08 -4.80
C VAL A 287 2.55 -3.21 -6.06
N PHE A 288 1.34 -2.65 -6.03
CA PHE A 288 0.35 -2.74 -7.10
C PHE A 288 0.94 -2.32 -8.44
N ARG A 289 1.52 -1.11 -8.55
CA ARG A 289 2.09 -0.66 -9.83
C ARG A 289 3.33 -1.48 -10.24
N VAL A 290 4.14 -2.01 -9.31
CA VAL A 290 5.27 -2.89 -9.67
C VAL A 290 4.75 -4.20 -10.27
N ILE A 291 3.69 -4.76 -9.71
CA ILE A 291 3.03 -5.96 -10.23
C ILE A 291 2.41 -5.67 -11.61
N THR A 292 1.66 -4.57 -11.74
CA THR A 292 1.02 -4.15 -13.00
C THR A 292 2.05 -3.82 -14.09
N GLY A 293 3.16 -3.18 -13.75
CA GLY A 293 4.25 -2.86 -14.68
C GLY A 293 4.91 -4.12 -15.24
N ARG A 294 5.10 -5.15 -14.40
CA ARG A 294 5.61 -6.46 -14.83
C ARG A 294 4.60 -7.21 -15.71
N SER A 295 3.31 -7.18 -15.37
CA SER A 295 2.28 -7.85 -16.18
C SER A 295 2.11 -7.21 -17.56
N PHE A 296 2.25 -5.89 -17.66
CA PHE A 296 2.24 -5.19 -18.94
C PHE A 296 3.49 -5.49 -19.79
N ALA A 297 4.68 -5.43 -19.18
CA ALA A 297 5.92 -5.78 -19.86
C ALA A 297 5.92 -7.23 -20.38
N ARG A 298 5.37 -8.17 -19.61
CA ARG A 298 5.22 -9.57 -20.02
C ARG A 298 4.30 -9.73 -21.23
N ARG A 299 3.12 -9.10 -21.23
CA ARG A 299 2.17 -9.15 -22.36
C ARG A 299 2.77 -8.62 -23.67
N LEU A 300 3.54 -7.54 -23.59
CA LEU A 300 4.25 -6.99 -24.74
C LEU A 300 5.35 -7.93 -25.27
N ASN A 301 6.09 -8.58 -24.38
CA ASN A 301 7.11 -9.56 -24.78
C ASN A 301 6.49 -10.81 -25.39
N GLU A 302 5.36 -11.29 -24.84
CA GLU A 302 4.57 -12.37 -25.45
C GLU A 302 4.11 -11.96 -26.85
N GLN A 303 3.52 -10.77 -27.03
CA GLN A 303 3.14 -10.26 -28.36
C GLN A 303 4.32 -10.12 -29.33
N THR A 304 5.49 -9.64 -28.87
CA THR A 304 6.69 -9.46 -29.72
C THR A 304 7.29 -10.81 -30.12
N THR A 305 7.26 -11.81 -29.22
CA THR A 305 7.73 -13.17 -29.50
C THR A 305 6.85 -13.88 -30.53
N TYR A 306 5.54 -13.58 -30.56
CA TYR A 306 4.66 -14.05 -31.63
C TYR A 306 4.79 -13.23 -32.93
N SER A 307 5.16 -11.94 -32.85
CA SER A 307 5.34 -11.05 -34.02
C SER A 307 6.65 -11.27 -34.79
N GLY A 308 7.57 -12.11 -34.29
CA GLY A 308 8.73 -12.61 -35.06
C GLY A 308 8.36 -13.57 -36.19
N ARG A 309 7.09 -13.99 -36.27
CA ARG A 309 6.47 -14.56 -37.46
C ARG A 309 5.53 -13.48 -38.02
N THR A 310 5.91 -12.89 -39.15
CA THR A 310 4.98 -12.13 -40.00
C THR A 310 3.76 -13.01 -40.28
N VAL A 311 2.67 -12.76 -39.57
CA VAL A 311 1.35 -13.25 -39.93
C VAL A 311 0.42 -12.07 -39.82
N SER A 312 0.05 -11.55 -40.99
CA SER A 312 -1.19 -10.84 -41.22
C SER A 312 -2.29 -11.49 -40.37
N ILE A 313 -2.77 -10.79 -39.35
CA ILE A 313 -3.97 -11.23 -38.63
C ILE A 313 -5.14 -10.93 -39.57
N ASP A 314 -5.42 -11.89 -40.46
CA ASP A 314 -6.70 -11.94 -41.14
C ASP A 314 -7.78 -12.21 -40.09
N ILE A 315 -8.69 -11.25 -39.95
CA ILE A 315 -9.90 -11.39 -39.15
C ILE A 315 -10.77 -12.44 -39.87
N LYS A 316 -10.62 -13.72 -39.51
CA LYS A 316 -11.55 -14.76 -39.96
C LYS A 316 -12.83 -14.68 -39.13
N PHE A 317 -13.85 -14.03 -39.70
CA PHE A 317 -15.21 -14.19 -39.24
C PHE A 317 -15.64 -15.66 -39.40
N ALA A 318 -16.25 -16.22 -38.36
CA ALA A 318 -16.78 -17.56 -38.39
C ALA A 318 -17.90 -17.65 -39.45
N HIS A 319 -17.62 -18.28 -40.58
CA HIS A 319 -18.68 -18.72 -41.48
C HIS A 319 -19.45 -19.83 -40.79
N VAL A 320 -20.73 -19.57 -40.54
CA VAL A 320 -21.73 -20.58 -40.16
C VAL A 320 -21.74 -21.65 -41.26
N GLN A 321 -21.27 -22.86 -40.92
CA GLN A 321 -21.55 -24.06 -41.71
C GLN A 321 -22.94 -24.57 -41.32
N THR A 322 -23.95 -24.28 -42.14
CA THR A 322 -25.19 -25.05 -42.12
C THR A 322 -24.98 -26.29 -42.98
N ILE A 323 -24.93 -27.44 -42.31
CA ILE A 323 -24.98 -28.77 -42.91
C ILE A 323 -26.40 -28.98 -43.47
N THR A 324 -26.50 -29.27 -44.77
CA THR A 324 -27.62 -30.06 -45.30
C THR A 324 -27.04 -31.16 -46.19
N GLN A 325 -27.03 -32.38 -45.68
CA GLN A 325 -26.86 -33.60 -46.48
C GLN A 325 -28.13 -33.87 -47.28
N ALA A 326 -27.98 -34.23 -48.55
CA ALA A 326 -28.89 -35.15 -49.23
C ALA A 326 -28.12 -35.90 -50.33
N ASN A 327 -28.00 -37.22 -50.16
CA ASN A 327 -27.52 -38.21 -51.13
C ASN A 327 -28.47 -38.31 -52.34
N VAL A 328 -27.92 -38.28 -53.56
CA VAL A 328 -28.24 -39.07 -54.78
C VAL A 328 -27.07 -38.72 -55.74
N GLY A 329 -26.32 -39.57 -56.42
CA GLY A 329 -26.31 -40.98 -56.78
C GLY A 329 -25.34 -41.09 -57.98
N GLU A 330 -24.78 -42.29 -58.19
CA GLU A 330 -24.24 -42.76 -59.48
C GLU A 330 -22.87 -42.27 -60.02
N SER A 331 -21.92 -43.20 -59.94
CA SER A 331 -21.26 -43.86 -61.08
C SER A 331 -20.00 -43.29 -61.75
N CYS A 332 -19.07 -44.23 -61.93
CA CYS A 332 -18.13 -44.42 -63.04
C CYS A 332 -16.74 -43.77 -63.00
N VAL A 333 -15.74 -44.67 -62.94
CA VAL A 333 -14.59 -44.76 -63.86
C VAL A 333 -13.38 -43.86 -63.56
N SER A 334 -12.39 -44.45 -62.87
CA SER A 334 -11.07 -44.79 -63.44
C SER A 334 -10.00 -44.87 -62.35
N GLN A 335 -9.47 -46.08 -62.19
CA GLN A 335 -8.31 -46.43 -61.40
C GLN A 335 -7.30 -47.03 -62.38
N GLU A 336 -6.08 -46.48 -62.46
CA GLU A 336 -4.83 -47.18 -62.82
C GLU A 336 -3.68 -46.16 -62.72
N ALA A 337 -2.75 -46.35 -61.76
CA ALA A 337 -1.44 -46.99 -61.93
C ALA A 337 -0.49 -46.11 -62.79
N SER A 338 0.74 -45.76 -62.42
CA SER A 338 1.84 -46.63 -62.03
C SER A 338 3.12 -45.78 -61.83
N MET A 339 4.02 -46.21 -60.93
CA MET A 339 5.50 -46.28 -61.04
C MET A 339 6.28 -45.21 -61.83
N ALA A 340 7.46 -44.71 -61.44
CA ALA A 340 8.47 -45.12 -60.48
C ALA A 340 9.43 -43.92 -60.27
N SER A 341 9.94 -43.74 -59.04
CA SER A 341 11.10 -42.89 -58.78
C SER A 341 12.25 -43.74 -58.26
N GLY A 342 13.37 -43.67 -58.96
CA GLY A 342 14.53 -44.53 -58.79
C GLY A 342 15.30 -44.31 -57.49
N LYS A 343 15.89 -45.40 -56.98
CA LYS A 343 16.94 -45.37 -55.97
C LYS A 343 18.25 -45.88 -56.58
N SER A 344 19.17 -44.94 -56.74
CA SER A 344 20.62 -45.17 -56.84
C SER A 344 21.20 -45.07 -55.44
N SER A 345 21.89 -46.12 -54.96
CA SER A 345 23.12 -45.93 -54.19
C SER A 345 23.87 -47.24 -53.99
N ASN A 346 25.01 -47.31 -54.67
CA ASN A 346 26.14 -48.21 -54.44
C ASN A 346 26.69 -48.08 -53.02
N LYS A 347 27.06 -49.21 -52.40
CA LYS A 347 28.33 -49.31 -51.65
C LYS A 347 28.76 -50.76 -51.46
N MET A 348 29.87 -51.10 -52.14
CA MET A 348 30.69 -52.29 -51.96
C MET A 348 31.36 -52.32 -50.58
N LYS A 349 31.33 -53.51 -49.97
CA LYS A 349 32.37 -54.22 -49.19
C LYS A 349 31.90 -55.69 -49.24
N ALA A 350 32.65 -56.72 -49.61
CA ALA A 350 34.08 -56.92 -49.83
C ALA A 350 34.28 -57.94 -50.96
#